data_AF-A0A7S4QYK1-F1
#
_entry.id   AF-A0A7S4QYK1-F1
#
_cell.length_a   1.000
_cell.length_b   1.000
_cell.length_c   1.000
_cell.angle_alpha   90.00
_cell.angle_beta   90.00
_cell.angle_gamma   90.00
#
_symmetry.space_group_name_H-M   'P 1'
#
loop_
_entity.id
_entity.type
_entity.pdbx_description
1 polymer ?
#
loop_
_entity_poly.entity_id
_entity_poly.type
_entity_poly.pdbx_seq_one_letter_code
_entity_poly.pdbx_strand_id
1 'polypeptide(L)'
;PVDHVHWFQRVGAAPCPKSPPPMVAPLVTLTLRCVKWWLKQRQIPRTKEGGLPTVAWLLMAVHVCSLPETHEQALQGCQRAMAALLASLSSFFRHYAALGCLDGILQFAADGSSSEFRRRSRADRPKGDRASDSWAEFAVLDPTREGSESLNLAPPLPPATQLLLAHELRRAGERLERVPTRCEASAGESRRILGEVFEPLPEGTNALPSFLGCAVGVLLLWGEDLKGGGARTIECGMVEHILPRPGWAAPFLHRSDDRSELHVRLCDVDERTGRCHARRNASVVVLCPCHFICRVHLEKEGRAMRLDAEGLERLKAMRCHLQTLDAEHRCDRGEAPAQAPEAPAPAAAAPALPGPSLGSTPSCGDGSGGQTR
;
A
#
# COMPACT_ATOMS: atom_id res chain seq x y z
N PRO A 1 -22.18 -19.06 3.02
CA PRO A 1 -21.90 -18.71 1.59
C PRO A 1 -23.14 -18.36 0.78
N VAL A 2 -24.21 -19.16 0.89
CA VAL A 2 -25.48 -18.94 0.19
C VAL A 2 -26.16 -17.65 0.64
N ASP A 3 -26.16 -17.35 1.94
CA ASP A 3 -26.81 -16.15 2.50
C ASP A 3 -26.22 -14.85 1.96
N HIS A 4 -24.89 -14.82 1.75
CA HIS A 4 -24.22 -13.68 1.16
C HIS A 4 -24.62 -13.47 -0.31
N VAL A 5 -24.79 -14.54 -1.07
CA VAL A 5 -25.28 -14.45 -2.46
C VAL A 5 -26.68 -13.84 -2.48
N HIS A 6 -27.58 -14.32 -1.61
CA HIS A 6 -28.92 -13.76 -1.49
C HIS A 6 -28.89 -12.30 -1.02
N TRP A 7 -28.01 -11.94 -0.10
CA TRP A 7 -27.82 -10.55 0.30
C TRP A 7 -27.37 -9.67 -0.88
N PHE A 8 -26.34 -10.06 -1.63
CA PHE A 8 -25.89 -9.32 -2.82
C PHE A 8 -26.99 -9.23 -3.90
N GLN A 9 -27.83 -10.25 -4.05
CA GLN A 9 -28.98 -10.21 -4.97
C GLN A 9 -30.04 -9.20 -4.49
N ARG A 10 -30.34 -9.15 -3.19
CA ARG A 10 -31.31 -8.20 -2.62
C ARG A 10 -30.89 -6.75 -2.82
N VAL A 11 -29.61 -6.43 -2.63
CA VAL A 11 -29.07 -5.07 -2.83
C VAL A 11 -28.75 -4.73 -4.28
N GLY A 12 -29.12 -5.60 -5.24
CA GLY A 12 -28.89 -5.38 -6.67
C GLY A 12 -27.41 -5.46 -7.10
N ALA A 13 -26.53 -5.98 -6.26
CA ALA A 13 -25.10 -6.15 -6.55
C ALA A 13 -24.76 -7.50 -7.22
N ALA A 14 -25.74 -8.38 -7.35
CA ALA A 14 -25.65 -9.64 -8.09
C ALA A 14 -26.92 -9.88 -8.93
N PRO A 15 -26.82 -10.54 -10.10
CA PRO A 15 -27.99 -10.86 -10.91
C PRO A 15 -29.01 -11.71 -10.13
N CYS A 16 -30.28 -11.28 -10.17
CA CYS A 16 -31.41 -12.06 -9.68
C CYS A 16 -32.17 -12.66 -10.88
N PRO A 17 -32.39 -13.98 -10.94
CA PRO A 17 -33.09 -14.60 -12.06
C PRO A 17 -34.58 -14.22 -12.16
N LYS A 18 -35.16 -13.65 -11.10
CA LYS A 18 -36.62 -13.39 -10.99
C LYS A 18 -37.02 -11.93 -11.16
N SER A 19 -36.08 -10.99 -11.30
CA SER A 19 -36.39 -9.56 -11.37
C SER A 19 -35.49 -8.84 -12.37
N PRO A 20 -36.02 -7.93 -13.21
CA PRO A 20 -35.17 -7.07 -14.03
C PRO A 20 -34.26 -6.23 -13.12
N PRO A 21 -32.95 -6.13 -13.42
CA PRO A 21 -32.03 -5.36 -12.59
C PRO A 21 -32.38 -3.86 -12.66
N PRO A 22 -32.31 -3.10 -11.55
CA PRO A 22 -32.40 -1.65 -11.62
C PRO A 22 -31.24 -1.10 -12.47
N MET A 23 -31.41 0.06 -13.10
CA MET A 23 -30.40 0.61 -14.04
C MET A 23 -28.97 0.71 -13.45
N VAL A 24 -28.86 0.85 -12.12
CA VAL A 24 -27.58 0.97 -11.40
C VAL A 24 -27.02 -0.39 -10.93
N ALA A 25 -27.83 -1.45 -10.85
CA ALA A 25 -27.37 -2.80 -10.49
C ALA A 25 -26.27 -3.35 -11.42
N PRO A 26 -26.33 -3.13 -12.75
CA PRO A 26 -25.23 -3.46 -13.65
C PRO A 26 -23.93 -2.78 -13.25
N LEU A 27 -23.98 -1.51 -12.82
CA LEU A 27 -22.80 -0.74 -12.47
C LEU A 27 -22.13 -1.24 -11.18
N VAL A 28 -22.92 -1.49 -10.13
CA VAL A 28 -22.40 -2.06 -8.87
C VAL A 28 -21.77 -3.41 -9.15
N THR A 29 -22.47 -4.29 -9.89
CA THR A 29 -21.97 -5.61 -10.26
C THR A 29 -20.66 -5.53 -11.05
N LEU A 30 -20.54 -4.60 -12.00
CA LEU A 30 -19.29 -4.38 -12.76
C LEU A 30 -18.17 -3.89 -11.85
N THR A 31 -18.45 -2.95 -10.94
CA THR A 31 -17.48 -2.44 -9.96
C THR A 31 -16.97 -3.59 -9.08
N LEU A 32 -17.85 -4.44 -8.55
CA LEU A 32 -17.48 -5.62 -7.77
C LEU A 32 -16.58 -6.58 -8.53
N ARG A 33 -16.88 -6.84 -9.81
CA ARG A 33 -16.03 -7.69 -10.68
C ARG A 33 -14.67 -7.07 -10.90
N CYS A 34 -14.61 -5.76 -11.14
CA CYS A 34 -13.38 -5.01 -11.28
C CYS A 34 -12.54 -5.06 -10.00
N VAL A 35 -13.12 -4.76 -8.83
CA VAL A 35 -12.40 -4.87 -7.54
C VAL A 35 -11.88 -6.29 -7.32
N LYS A 36 -12.70 -7.32 -7.51
CA LYS A 36 -12.26 -8.72 -7.42
C LYS A 36 -11.12 -9.04 -8.38
N TRP A 37 -11.17 -8.52 -9.60
CA TRP A 37 -10.10 -8.68 -10.58
C TRP A 37 -8.82 -7.97 -10.14
N TRP A 38 -8.91 -6.72 -9.66
CA TRP A 38 -7.79 -5.96 -9.10
C TRP A 38 -7.12 -6.71 -7.95
N LEU A 39 -7.90 -7.26 -7.00
CA LEU A 39 -7.36 -8.08 -5.91
C LEU A 39 -6.48 -9.23 -6.42
N LYS A 40 -6.92 -9.89 -7.50
CA LYS A 40 -6.16 -10.98 -8.13
C LYS A 40 -4.92 -10.46 -8.84
N GLN A 41 -5.04 -9.41 -9.66
CA GLN A 41 -3.94 -8.86 -10.46
C GLN A 41 -2.83 -8.30 -9.56
N ARG A 42 -3.20 -7.56 -8.52
CA ARG A 42 -2.28 -6.97 -7.56
C ARG A 42 -1.92 -7.90 -6.40
N GLN A 43 -2.32 -9.17 -6.50
CA GLN A 43 -2.04 -10.22 -5.51
C GLN A 43 -2.27 -9.74 -4.07
N ILE A 44 -3.39 -9.07 -3.85
CA ILE A 44 -3.73 -8.60 -2.51
C ILE A 44 -3.85 -9.84 -1.59
N PRO A 45 -3.15 -9.86 -0.43
CA PRO A 45 -3.12 -11.03 0.43
C PRO A 45 -4.52 -11.53 0.75
N ARG A 46 -4.72 -12.84 0.65
CA ARG A 46 -6.00 -13.47 0.99
C ARG A 46 -6.11 -13.65 2.50
N THR A 47 -7.30 -14.00 3.00
CA THR A 47 -7.50 -14.28 4.45
C THR A 47 -6.53 -15.30 5.00
N LYS A 48 -6.27 -16.39 4.26
CA LYS A 48 -5.29 -17.42 4.67
C LYS A 48 -3.84 -16.92 4.76
N GLU A 49 -3.54 -15.77 4.15
CA GLU A 49 -2.22 -15.12 4.17
C GLU A 49 -2.21 -13.93 5.14
N GLY A 50 -3.31 -13.64 5.85
CA GLY A 50 -3.44 -12.50 6.76
C GLY A 50 -3.93 -11.20 6.12
N GLY A 51 -4.63 -11.27 4.98
CA GLY A 51 -5.38 -10.14 4.42
C GLY A 51 -6.90 -10.22 4.67
N LEU A 52 -7.66 -9.32 4.05
CA LEU A 52 -9.11 -9.31 4.15
C LEU A 52 -9.76 -10.38 3.26
N PRO A 53 -10.87 -11.01 3.68
CA PRO A 53 -11.63 -11.89 2.80
C PRO A 53 -12.25 -11.11 1.65
N THR A 54 -12.40 -11.76 0.49
CA THR A 54 -13.02 -11.14 -0.69
C THR A 54 -14.39 -10.55 -0.38
N VAL A 55 -15.18 -11.18 0.48
CA VAL A 55 -16.49 -10.64 0.87
C VAL A 55 -16.41 -9.25 1.52
N ALA A 56 -15.41 -9.01 2.39
CA ALA A 56 -15.21 -7.70 3.02
C ALA A 56 -14.88 -6.64 1.97
N TRP A 57 -14.01 -6.95 1.00
CA TRP A 57 -13.71 -6.06 -0.14
C TRP A 57 -14.94 -5.74 -1.00
N LEU A 58 -15.81 -6.72 -1.22
CA LEU A 58 -17.03 -6.51 -2.00
C LEU A 58 -18.04 -5.65 -1.24
N LEU A 59 -18.19 -5.86 0.08
CA LEU A 59 -19.00 -5.00 0.94
C LEU A 59 -18.48 -3.57 0.93
N MET A 60 -17.16 -3.38 1.07
CA MET A 60 -16.52 -2.07 0.95
C MET A 60 -16.86 -1.36 -0.37
N ALA A 61 -16.87 -2.10 -1.49
CA ALA A 61 -17.22 -1.56 -2.79
C ALA A 61 -18.72 -1.24 -2.92
N VAL A 62 -19.61 -2.10 -2.38
CA VAL A 62 -21.06 -1.79 -2.31
C VAL A 62 -21.30 -0.52 -1.51
N HIS A 63 -20.64 -0.36 -0.35
CA HIS A 63 -20.74 0.84 0.47
C HIS A 63 -20.41 2.09 -0.34
N VAL A 64 -19.26 2.13 -1.01
CA VAL A 64 -18.86 3.31 -1.79
C VAL A 64 -19.81 3.58 -2.95
N CYS A 65 -20.28 2.54 -3.64
CA CYS A 65 -21.29 2.70 -4.70
C CYS A 65 -22.64 3.23 -4.18
N SER A 66 -22.96 3.03 -2.90
CA SER A 66 -24.18 3.53 -2.26
C SER A 66 -24.06 4.96 -1.71
N LEU A 67 -22.84 5.52 -1.67
CA LEU A 67 -22.64 6.90 -1.22
C LEU A 67 -23.27 7.90 -2.20
N PRO A 68 -23.97 8.96 -1.70
CA PRO A 68 -24.63 9.94 -2.56
C PRO A 68 -23.72 10.55 -3.62
N GLU A 69 -22.48 10.88 -3.25
CA GLU A 69 -21.51 11.53 -4.13
C GLU A 69 -21.11 10.61 -5.30
N THR A 70 -20.94 9.32 -5.02
CA THR A 70 -20.60 8.32 -6.05
C THR A 70 -21.80 8.08 -6.96
N HIS A 71 -23.01 8.03 -6.38
CA HIS A 71 -24.24 7.85 -7.14
C HIS A 71 -24.50 9.04 -8.07
N GLU A 72 -24.34 10.27 -7.61
CA GLU A 72 -24.48 11.48 -8.43
C GLU A 72 -23.49 11.50 -9.61
N GLN A 73 -22.21 11.17 -9.36
CA GLN A 73 -21.20 11.08 -10.41
C GLN A 73 -21.53 9.98 -11.43
N ALA A 74 -22.00 8.83 -10.95
CA ALA A 74 -22.44 7.74 -11.82
C ALA A 74 -23.66 8.13 -12.67
N LEU A 75 -24.62 8.85 -12.11
CA LEU A 75 -25.82 9.33 -12.81
C LEU A 75 -25.50 10.36 -13.89
N GLN A 76 -24.60 11.31 -13.60
CA GLN A 76 -24.08 12.23 -14.61
C GLN A 76 -23.40 11.47 -15.76
N GLY A 77 -22.74 10.35 -15.42
CA GLY A 77 -22.15 9.42 -16.37
C GLY A 77 -23.12 8.43 -17.02
N CYS A 78 -24.43 8.40 -16.71
CA CYS A 78 -25.34 7.34 -17.16
C CYS A 78 -25.49 7.22 -18.69
N GLN A 79 -25.18 8.27 -19.45
CA GLN A 79 -25.12 8.15 -20.91
C GLN A 79 -23.94 7.29 -21.39
N ARG A 80 -22.96 6.98 -20.51
CA ARG A 80 -21.72 6.27 -20.81
C ARG A 80 -21.35 5.34 -19.64
N ALA A 81 -21.79 4.09 -19.69
CA ALA A 81 -21.54 3.08 -18.66
C ALA A 81 -20.06 2.97 -18.21
N MET A 82 -19.10 3.15 -19.13
CA MET A 82 -17.67 3.13 -18.80
C MET A 82 -17.25 4.31 -17.93
N ALA A 83 -17.77 5.52 -18.17
CA ALA A 83 -17.44 6.69 -17.37
C ALA A 83 -17.97 6.53 -15.93
N ALA A 84 -19.21 6.04 -15.79
CA ALA A 84 -19.79 5.72 -14.48
C ALA A 84 -18.98 4.64 -13.73
N LEU A 85 -18.48 3.62 -14.44
CA LEU A 85 -17.62 2.59 -13.85
C LEU A 85 -16.27 3.16 -13.38
N LEU A 86 -15.62 4.00 -14.20
CA LEU A 86 -14.37 4.65 -13.83
C LEU A 86 -14.55 5.58 -12.64
N ALA A 87 -15.65 6.34 -12.59
CA ALA A 87 -15.99 7.19 -11.45
C ALA A 87 -16.23 6.36 -10.17
N SER A 88 -16.94 5.24 -10.28
CA SER A 88 -17.17 4.32 -9.15
C SER A 88 -15.88 3.70 -8.63
N LEU A 89 -15.00 3.25 -9.52
CA LEU A 89 -13.69 2.69 -9.16
C LEU A 89 -12.78 3.77 -8.54
N SER A 90 -12.72 4.96 -9.14
CA SER A 90 -11.94 6.08 -8.62
C SER A 90 -12.41 6.45 -7.21
N SER A 91 -13.73 6.55 -7.01
CA SER A 91 -14.31 6.78 -5.68
C SER A 91 -13.96 5.67 -4.70
N PHE A 92 -14.03 4.40 -5.10
CA PHE A 92 -13.63 3.28 -4.23
C PHE A 92 -12.17 3.36 -3.79
N PHE A 93 -11.25 3.53 -4.73
CA PHE A 93 -9.82 3.58 -4.42
C PHE A 93 -9.47 4.81 -3.60
N ARG A 94 -10.00 5.99 -3.95
CA ARG A 94 -9.77 7.22 -3.22
C ARG A 94 -10.34 7.17 -1.79
N HIS A 95 -11.54 6.61 -1.63
CA HIS A 95 -12.18 6.48 -0.32
C HIS A 95 -11.32 5.67 0.63
N TYR A 96 -10.85 4.48 0.23
CA TYR A 96 -10.06 3.62 1.12
C TYR A 96 -8.54 3.90 1.11
N ALA A 97 -8.03 4.69 0.16
CA ALA A 97 -6.63 5.15 0.15
C ALA A 97 -6.39 6.34 1.09
N ALA A 98 -7.45 7.04 1.48
CA ALA A 98 -7.36 8.17 2.39
C ALA A 98 -6.96 7.73 3.81
N LEU A 99 -6.30 8.63 4.52
CA LEU A 99 -5.73 8.36 5.83
C LEU A 99 -6.83 8.09 6.86
N GLY A 100 -6.75 6.95 7.53
CA GLY A 100 -7.73 6.50 8.51
C GLY A 100 -9.03 5.93 7.94
N CYS A 101 -9.18 5.78 6.62
CA CYS A 101 -10.38 5.17 6.02
C CYS A 101 -10.46 3.65 6.16
N LEU A 102 -9.42 3.02 6.73
CA LEU A 102 -9.46 1.66 7.23
C LEU A 102 -9.52 1.62 8.77
N ASP A 103 -9.78 2.74 9.46
CA ASP A 103 -9.89 2.80 10.92
C ASP A 103 -11.34 3.07 11.36
N GLY A 104 -12.13 2.00 11.47
CA GLY A 104 -13.56 2.13 11.74
C GLY A 104 -14.34 0.85 11.49
N ILE A 105 -15.66 0.99 11.60
CA ILE A 105 -16.61 -0.10 11.47
C ILE A 105 -17.51 0.19 10.27
N LEU A 106 -17.48 -0.70 9.29
CA LEU A 106 -18.43 -0.72 8.18
C LEU A 106 -19.61 -1.63 8.55
N GLN A 107 -20.82 -1.07 8.54
CA GLN A 107 -22.05 -1.79 8.81
C GLN A 107 -23.10 -1.50 7.74
N PHE A 108 -24.02 -2.45 7.55
CA PHE A 108 -25.15 -2.33 6.64
C PHE A 108 -26.45 -2.49 7.44
N ALA A 109 -27.49 -1.80 7.02
CA ALA A 109 -28.83 -2.12 7.50
C ALA A 109 -29.22 -3.54 7.10
N ALA A 110 -30.08 -4.20 7.89
CA ALA A 110 -30.48 -5.59 7.68
C ALA A 110 -31.18 -5.82 6.32
N ASP A 111 -31.88 -4.81 5.83
CA ASP A 111 -32.52 -4.79 4.50
C ASP A 111 -31.54 -4.48 3.36
N GLY A 112 -30.31 -4.06 3.69
CA GLY A 112 -29.29 -3.63 2.76
C GLY A 112 -29.60 -2.30 2.05
N SER A 113 -30.60 -1.54 2.53
CA SER A 113 -31.01 -0.26 1.94
C SER A 113 -29.99 0.86 2.18
N SER A 114 -29.19 0.73 3.23
CA SER A 114 -28.20 1.71 3.63
C SER A 114 -26.96 1.04 4.19
N SER A 115 -25.87 1.80 4.17
CA SER A 115 -24.61 1.41 4.77
C SER A 115 -23.97 2.61 5.45
N GLU A 116 -23.25 2.36 6.52
CA GLU A 116 -22.62 3.38 7.34
C GLU A 116 -21.19 2.94 7.64
N PHE A 117 -20.23 3.85 7.41
CA PHE A 117 -18.87 3.70 7.90
C PHE A 117 -18.66 4.64 9.07
N ARG A 118 -18.63 4.07 10.28
CA ARG A 118 -18.32 4.83 11.49
C ARG A 118 -16.82 4.81 11.72
N ARG A 119 -16.16 5.92 11.41
CA ARG A 119 -14.75 6.11 11.78
C ARG A 119 -14.62 6.00 13.29
N ARG A 120 -13.61 5.27 13.75
CA ARG A 120 -13.37 5.14 15.18
C ARG A 120 -12.96 6.49 15.76
N SER A 121 -13.68 6.95 16.78
CA SER A 121 -13.26 8.16 17.48
C SER A 121 -12.12 7.83 18.44
N ARG A 122 -11.28 8.83 18.75
CA ARG A 122 -10.24 8.68 19.76
C ARG A 122 -10.81 8.31 21.13
N ALA A 123 -12.02 8.78 21.44
CA ALA A 123 -12.70 8.48 22.70
C ALA A 123 -13.10 7.00 22.82
N ASP A 124 -13.30 6.31 21.69
CA ASP A 124 -13.68 4.90 21.65
C ASP A 124 -12.48 3.95 21.84
N ARG A 125 -11.24 4.48 21.85
CA ARG A 125 -10.03 3.66 21.98
C ARG A 125 -9.79 3.23 23.44
N PRO A 126 -9.42 1.96 23.69
CA PRO A 126 -9.19 1.47 25.04
C PRO A 126 -8.02 2.22 25.70
N LYS A 127 -8.29 2.80 26.88
CA LYS A 127 -7.27 3.51 27.67
C LYS A 127 -6.22 2.51 28.17
N GLY A 128 -5.03 2.51 27.57
CA GLY A 128 -3.90 1.71 28.05
C GLY A 128 -2.97 1.19 26.96
N ASP A 129 -3.44 1.10 25.71
CA ASP A 129 -2.66 0.53 24.62
C ASP A 129 -1.97 1.59 23.74
N ARG A 130 -1.03 2.32 24.35
CA ARG A 130 -0.30 3.41 23.68
C ARG A 130 0.55 2.97 22.49
N ALA A 131 0.87 1.68 22.40
CA ALA A 131 1.74 1.12 21.36
C ALA A 131 0.93 0.68 20.12
N SER A 132 -0.29 0.16 20.31
CA SER A 132 -1.18 -0.21 19.19
C SER A 132 -1.88 1.00 18.53
N ASP A 133 -1.90 2.15 19.21
CA ASP A 133 -2.67 3.36 18.89
C ASP A 133 -2.46 4.00 17.49
N SER A 134 -1.53 3.53 16.67
CA SER A 134 -1.21 4.17 15.38
C SER A 134 -1.67 3.38 14.16
N TRP A 135 -2.23 2.19 14.36
CA TRP A 135 -2.69 1.34 13.25
C TRP A 135 -4.19 1.29 13.20
N ALA A 136 -4.69 1.15 11.98
CA ALA A 136 -6.10 1.17 11.71
C ALA A 136 -6.75 -0.11 12.22
N GLU A 137 -7.85 0.00 12.94
CA GLU A 137 -8.63 -1.16 13.34
C GLU A 137 -9.92 -1.22 12.53
N PHE A 138 -9.83 -1.94 11.42
CA PHE A 138 -10.92 -2.11 10.48
C PHE A 138 -11.83 -3.27 10.87
N ALA A 139 -13.14 -3.02 10.93
CA ALA A 139 -14.16 -4.06 11.06
C ALA A 139 -15.19 -3.94 9.94
N VAL A 140 -15.64 -5.08 9.42
CA VAL A 140 -16.74 -5.17 8.47
C VAL A 140 -17.76 -6.14 9.05
N LEU A 141 -18.90 -5.63 9.48
CA LEU A 141 -19.93 -6.47 10.09
C LEU A 141 -20.67 -7.28 9.01
N ASP A 142 -20.87 -8.56 9.25
CA ASP A 142 -21.61 -9.46 8.36
C ASP A 142 -23.09 -9.03 8.28
N PRO A 143 -23.56 -8.57 7.10
CA PRO A 143 -24.92 -8.07 6.97
C PRO A 143 -25.96 -9.20 6.84
N THR A 144 -25.52 -10.46 6.83
CA THR A 144 -26.40 -11.64 6.84
C THR A 144 -26.77 -12.08 8.25
N ARG A 145 -26.19 -11.47 9.28
CA ARG A 145 -26.46 -11.74 10.70
C ARG A 145 -27.29 -10.59 11.28
N GLU A 146 -28.48 -10.90 11.78
CA GLU A 146 -29.33 -9.95 12.49
C GLU A 146 -29.12 -10.10 14.01
N GLY A 147 -29.13 -8.98 14.77
CA GLY A 147 -29.11 -8.98 16.24
C GLY A 147 -27.76 -8.68 16.90
N SER A 148 -27.62 -9.05 18.18
CA SER A 148 -26.46 -8.74 19.03
C SER A 148 -25.17 -9.50 18.69
N GLU A 149 -25.23 -10.43 17.73
CA GLU A 149 -24.10 -11.28 17.31
C GLU A 149 -23.56 -10.85 15.94
N SER A 150 -23.27 -9.55 15.77
CA SER A 150 -22.63 -9.08 14.54
C SER A 150 -21.25 -9.73 14.40
N LEU A 151 -21.07 -10.55 13.37
CA LEU A 151 -19.79 -11.18 13.07
C LEU A 151 -18.87 -10.21 12.32
N ASN A 152 -17.68 -9.94 12.85
CA ASN A 152 -16.67 -9.17 12.10
C ASN A 152 -16.00 -10.06 11.04
N LEU A 153 -16.17 -9.71 9.78
CA LEU A 153 -15.57 -10.36 8.62
C LEU A 153 -14.12 -9.94 8.37
N ALA A 154 -13.67 -8.81 8.92
CA ALA A 154 -12.32 -8.30 8.73
C ALA A 154 -11.43 -8.71 9.92
N PRO A 155 -10.57 -9.74 9.77
CA PRO A 155 -9.61 -10.08 10.82
C PRO A 155 -8.64 -8.90 11.04
N PRO A 156 -8.09 -8.74 12.25
CA PRO A 156 -7.09 -7.71 12.52
C PRO A 156 -5.91 -7.84 11.56
N LEU A 157 -5.59 -6.75 10.87
CA LEU A 157 -4.51 -6.71 9.89
C LEU A 157 -3.21 -6.25 10.55
N PRO A 158 -2.09 -6.97 10.35
CA PRO A 158 -0.79 -6.49 10.80
C PRO A 158 -0.42 -5.14 10.14
N PRO A 159 0.30 -4.25 10.84
CA PRO A 159 0.80 -2.98 10.32
C PRO A 159 1.38 -3.01 8.90
N ALA A 160 2.28 -3.96 8.63
CA ALA A 160 2.91 -4.13 7.32
C ALA A 160 1.90 -4.45 6.21
N THR A 161 0.82 -5.17 6.56
CA THR A 161 -0.27 -5.49 5.65
C THR A 161 -1.13 -4.27 5.37
N GLN A 162 -1.44 -3.47 6.40
CA GLN A 162 -2.21 -2.22 6.22
C GLN A 162 -1.48 -1.25 5.29
N LEU A 163 -0.16 -1.12 5.48
CA LEU A 163 0.69 -0.29 4.62
C LEU A 163 0.71 -0.77 3.16
N LEU A 164 0.77 -2.09 2.93
CA LEU A 164 0.63 -2.67 1.60
C LEU A 164 -0.73 -2.32 0.97
N LEU A 165 -1.82 -2.50 1.71
CA LEU A 165 -3.17 -2.21 1.20
C LEU A 165 -3.33 -0.73 0.86
N ALA A 166 -2.89 0.16 1.74
CA ALA A 166 -2.98 1.59 1.53
C ALA A 166 -2.14 2.05 0.31
N HIS A 167 -0.95 1.48 0.12
CA HIS A 167 -0.13 1.73 -1.07
C HIS A 167 -0.85 1.30 -2.35
N GLU A 168 -1.35 0.07 -2.42
CA GLU A 168 -1.99 -0.44 -3.64
C GLU A 168 -3.31 0.29 -3.96
N LEU A 169 -4.09 0.67 -2.93
CA LEU A 169 -5.28 1.50 -3.08
C LEU A 169 -4.93 2.89 -3.63
N ARG A 170 -3.92 3.55 -3.05
CA ARG A 170 -3.45 4.88 -3.51
C ARG A 170 -2.94 4.84 -4.94
N ARG A 171 -2.08 3.85 -5.25
CA ARG A 171 -1.56 3.64 -6.61
C ARG A 171 -2.69 3.50 -7.63
N ALA A 172 -3.74 2.74 -7.30
CA ALA A 172 -4.89 2.58 -8.19
C ALA A 172 -5.70 3.89 -8.33
N GLY A 173 -5.92 4.62 -7.24
CA GLY A 173 -6.58 5.93 -7.24
C GLY A 173 -5.84 6.96 -8.09
N GLU A 174 -4.54 7.16 -7.85
CA GLU A 174 -3.69 8.11 -8.58
C GLU A 174 -3.63 7.79 -10.09
N ARG A 175 -3.64 6.51 -10.47
CA ARG A 175 -3.70 6.11 -11.89
C ARG A 175 -5.04 6.45 -12.52
N LEU A 176 -6.16 6.27 -11.80
CA LEU A 176 -7.49 6.62 -12.29
C LEU A 176 -7.77 8.12 -12.32
N GLU A 177 -7.12 8.91 -11.47
CA GLU A 177 -7.22 10.38 -11.49
C GLU A 177 -6.68 10.98 -12.80
N ARG A 178 -5.83 10.24 -13.52
CA ARG A 178 -5.34 10.64 -14.85
C ARG A 178 -6.40 10.54 -15.94
N VAL A 179 -7.55 9.89 -15.69
CA VAL A 179 -8.65 9.82 -16.65
C VAL A 179 -9.27 11.21 -16.79
N PRO A 180 -9.28 11.82 -17.99
CA PRO A 180 -9.94 13.10 -18.22
C PRO A 180 -11.42 13.04 -17.81
N THR A 181 -11.82 13.84 -16.83
CA THR A 181 -13.20 13.89 -16.32
C THR A 181 -14.15 14.69 -17.21
N ARG A 182 -13.62 15.56 -18.09
CA ARG A 182 -14.41 16.53 -18.87
C ARG A 182 -14.30 16.40 -20.38
N CYS A 183 -13.27 15.74 -20.89
CA CYS A 183 -13.09 15.51 -22.32
C CYS A 183 -13.31 14.02 -22.60
N GLU A 184 -13.81 13.69 -23.79
CA GLU A 184 -13.87 12.32 -24.27
C GLU A 184 -12.45 11.76 -24.34
N ALA A 185 -12.01 11.11 -23.26
CA ALA A 185 -10.83 10.28 -23.30
C ALA A 185 -11.04 9.30 -24.46
N SER A 186 -10.09 9.28 -25.39
CA SER A 186 -10.16 8.33 -26.49
C SER A 186 -10.30 6.91 -25.91
N ALA A 187 -11.03 6.03 -26.59
CA ALA A 187 -11.19 4.66 -26.14
C ALA A 187 -9.83 3.97 -25.86
N GLY A 188 -8.78 4.34 -26.61
CA GLY A 188 -7.41 3.88 -26.40
C GLY A 188 -6.79 4.37 -25.09
N GLU A 189 -7.00 5.63 -24.71
CA GLU A 189 -6.46 6.20 -23.48
C GLU A 189 -7.10 5.59 -22.23
N SER A 190 -8.43 5.45 -22.22
CA SER A 190 -9.14 4.81 -21.11
C SER A 190 -8.69 3.36 -20.93
N ARG A 191 -8.50 2.64 -22.04
CA ARG A 191 -7.97 1.26 -22.01
C ARG A 191 -6.54 1.20 -21.46
N ARG A 192 -5.67 2.16 -21.82
CA ARG A 192 -4.30 2.24 -21.31
C ARG A 192 -4.30 2.44 -19.79
N ILE A 193 -5.06 3.42 -19.30
CA ILE A 193 -5.14 3.72 -17.86
C ILE A 193 -5.69 2.53 -17.07
N LEU A 194 -6.74 1.87 -17.58
CA LEU A 194 -7.23 0.63 -16.98
C LEU A 194 -6.17 -0.48 -17.01
N GLY A 195 -5.41 -0.59 -18.10
CA GLY A 195 -4.27 -1.50 -18.20
C GLY A 195 -3.24 -1.28 -17.09
N GLU A 196 -2.93 -0.01 -16.77
CA GLU A 196 -2.03 0.35 -15.68
C GLU A 196 -2.64 0.00 -14.30
N VAL A 197 -3.92 0.29 -14.07
CA VAL A 197 -4.58 0.00 -12.78
C VAL A 197 -4.63 -1.51 -12.49
N PHE A 198 -4.93 -2.30 -13.51
CA PHE A 198 -5.08 -3.76 -13.44
C PHE A 198 -3.83 -4.53 -13.87
N GLU A 199 -2.69 -3.85 -13.96
CA GLU A 199 -1.40 -4.46 -14.31
C GLU A 199 -1.07 -5.63 -13.35
N PRO A 200 -0.86 -6.86 -13.86
CA PRO A 200 -0.54 -8.00 -13.02
C PRO A 200 0.80 -7.83 -12.31
N LEU A 201 0.85 -8.13 -11.01
CA LEU A 201 2.11 -8.38 -10.32
C LEU A 201 2.65 -9.77 -10.63
N PRO A 202 3.99 -9.95 -10.62
CA PRO A 202 4.63 -11.27 -10.67
C PRO A 202 4.16 -12.19 -9.54
N GLU A 203 3.95 -13.48 -9.82
CA GLU A 203 3.43 -14.42 -8.82
C GLU A 203 4.27 -14.47 -7.54
N GLY A 204 3.59 -14.33 -6.41
CA GLY A 204 4.19 -14.36 -5.09
C GLY A 204 4.78 -13.02 -4.64
N THR A 205 4.62 -11.91 -5.36
CA THR A 205 5.13 -10.59 -4.92
C THR A 205 4.62 -10.22 -3.52
N ASN A 206 3.35 -10.48 -3.23
CA ASN A 206 2.74 -10.16 -1.94
C ASN A 206 2.53 -11.40 -1.05
N ALA A 207 3.07 -12.56 -1.43
CA ALA A 207 3.03 -13.77 -0.64
C ALA A 207 4.40 -14.05 -0.01
N LEU A 208 4.40 -14.44 1.26
CA LEU A 208 5.61 -14.87 1.95
C LEU A 208 5.68 -16.40 1.89
N PRO A 209 6.62 -17.00 1.16
CA PRO A 209 6.73 -18.45 1.13
C PRO A 209 7.18 -18.99 2.50
N SER A 210 6.87 -20.25 2.79
CA SER A 210 7.38 -20.91 4.01
C SER A 210 8.82 -21.39 3.87
N PHE A 211 9.31 -21.55 2.65
CA PHE A 211 10.68 -21.98 2.36
C PHE A 211 11.23 -21.22 1.17
N LEU A 212 12.55 -21.01 1.14
CA LEU A 212 13.24 -20.31 0.07
C LEU A 212 14.21 -21.24 -0.64
N GLY A 213 14.13 -21.28 -1.97
CA GLY A 213 15.17 -21.90 -2.80
C GLY A 213 16.36 -20.98 -3.06
N CYS A 214 16.15 -19.66 -2.93
CA CYS A 214 17.17 -18.63 -3.06
C CYS A 214 16.79 -17.40 -2.22
N ALA A 215 17.78 -16.57 -1.92
CA ALA A 215 17.53 -15.32 -1.21
C ALA A 215 16.60 -14.41 -2.02
N VAL A 216 15.67 -13.74 -1.34
CA VAL A 216 14.69 -12.85 -1.98
C VAL A 216 14.76 -11.44 -1.40
N GLY A 217 14.66 -10.44 -2.28
CA GLY A 217 14.51 -9.05 -1.86
C GLY A 217 13.12 -8.81 -1.27
N VAL A 218 13.05 -8.08 -0.16
CA VAL A 218 11.81 -7.74 0.53
C VAL A 218 11.82 -6.31 1.04
N LEU A 219 10.61 -5.74 1.14
CA LEU A 219 10.32 -4.56 1.95
C LEU A 219 9.71 -5.01 3.27
N LEU A 220 10.22 -4.42 4.35
CA LEU A 220 9.86 -4.75 5.72
C LEU A 220 9.45 -3.48 6.44
N LEU A 221 8.42 -3.58 7.27
CA LEU A 221 8.13 -2.56 8.27
C LEU A 221 8.90 -2.91 9.53
N TRP A 222 9.84 -2.06 9.91
CA TRP A 222 10.73 -2.27 11.05
C TRP A 222 10.71 -1.06 11.96
N GLY A 223 10.97 -1.27 13.24
CA GLY A 223 11.09 -0.22 14.23
C GLY A 223 11.57 -0.85 15.53
N GLU A 224 12.60 -0.27 16.15
CA GLU A 224 13.10 -0.74 17.43
C GLU A 224 12.14 -0.33 18.55
N ASP A 225 11.04 -1.06 18.70
CA ASP A 225 10.14 -0.90 19.84
C ASP A 225 10.40 -2.01 20.85
N LEU A 226 11.35 -1.76 21.75
CA LEU A 226 11.37 -2.51 23.01
C LEU A 226 11.01 -1.64 24.22
N LYS A 227 11.30 -0.32 24.26
CA LYS A 227 10.99 0.51 25.44
C LYS A 227 10.69 2.00 25.23
N GLY A 228 10.64 2.54 24.01
CA GLY A 228 10.31 3.97 23.89
C GLY A 228 10.43 4.59 22.50
N GLY A 229 9.31 4.60 21.76
CA GLY A 229 9.05 5.60 20.73
C GLY A 229 10.01 5.61 19.55
N GLY A 230 10.53 4.44 19.15
CA GLY A 230 11.33 4.34 17.94
C GLY A 230 10.49 4.75 16.73
N ALA A 231 11.05 5.58 15.84
CA ALA A 231 10.39 5.88 14.58
C ALA A 231 10.28 4.59 13.75
N ARG A 232 9.07 4.29 13.27
CA ARG A 232 8.84 3.17 12.36
C ARG A 232 9.46 3.52 11.01
N THR A 233 10.22 2.60 10.43
CA THR A 233 10.87 2.75 9.14
C THR A 233 10.51 1.60 8.21
N ILE A 234 10.59 1.88 6.91
CA ILE A 234 10.51 0.84 5.89
C ILE A 234 11.92 0.51 5.45
N GLU A 235 12.32 -0.73 5.66
CA GLU A 235 13.64 -1.24 5.35
C GLU A 235 13.57 -2.14 4.12
N CYS A 236 14.60 -2.05 3.28
CA CYS A 236 14.85 -3.05 2.25
C CYS A 236 15.77 -4.12 2.84
N GLY A 237 15.48 -5.38 2.58
CA GLY A 237 16.30 -6.49 3.06
C GLY A 237 16.34 -7.64 2.08
N MET A 238 17.26 -8.56 2.34
CA MET A 238 17.33 -9.86 1.68
C MET A 238 17.00 -10.93 2.70
N VAL A 239 15.91 -11.67 2.49
CA VAL A 239 15.60 -12.85 3.30
C VAL A 239 16.49 -13.98 2.82
N GLU A 240 17.39 -14.43 3.69
CA GLU A 240 18.34 -15.51 3.38
C GLU A 240 17.72 -16.88 3.67
N HIS A 241 16.97 -16.97 4.77
CA HIS A 241 16.28 -18.19 5.17
C HIS A 241 15.00 -17.90 5.94
N ILE A 242 14.09 -18.87 5.90
CA ILE A 242 12.82 -18.85 6.59
C ILE A 242 12.73 -20.12 7.42
N LEU A 243 12.43 -19.99 8.71
CA LEU A 243 12.19 -21.12 9.61
C LEU A 243 10.73 -21.10 10.04
N PRO A 244 9.85 -21.87 9.36
CA PRO A 244 8.46 -21.97 9.77
C PRO A 244 8.34 -22.55 11.17
N ARG A 245 7.34 -22.08 11.92
CA ARG A 245 7.01 -22.67 13.22
C ARG A 245 6.74 -24.18 13.10
N PRO A 246 7.03 -24.98 14.14
CA PRO A 246 6.81 -26.43 14.11
C PRO A 246 5.38 -26.81 13.70
N GLY A 247 5.26 -27.79 12.80
CA GLY A 247 3.98 -28.29 12.29
C GLY A 247 3.37 -27.45 11.16
N TRP A 248 4.01 -26.36 10.72
CA TRP A 248 3.53 -25.57 9.58
C TRP A 248 3.77 -26.28 8.25
N ALA A 249 2.69 -26.71 7.59
CA ALA A 249 2.75 -27.47 6.34
C ALA A 249 2.35 -26.65 5.09
N ALA A 250 1.80 -25.46 5.26
CA ALA A 250 1.39 -24.63 4.14
C ALA A 250 2.63 -24.03 3.43
N PRO A 251 2.62 -23.91 2.08
CA PRO A 251 3.77 -23.41 1.32
C PRO A 251 3.96 -21.88 1.44
N PHE A 252 3.16 -21.22 2.28
CA PHE A 252 3.18 -19.79 2.56
C PHE A 252 3.05 -19.57 4.06
N LEU A 253 3.60 -18.48 4.58
CA LEU A 253 3.41 -18.04 5.96
C LEU A 253 2.24 -17.06 6.04
N HIS A 254 1.49 -17.14 7.14
CA HIS A 254 0.45 -16.18 7.45
C HIS A 254 1.09 -14.88 7.96
N ARG A 255 0.61 -13.70 7.53
CA ARG A 255 1.20 -12.42 7.95
C ARG A 255 1.07 -12.14 9.45
N SER A 256 0.04 -12.65 10.11
CA SER A 256 -0.08 -12.60 11.58
C SER A 256 0.66 -13.74 12.32
N ASP A 257 1.50 -14.52 11.63
CA ASP A 257 2.34 -15.51 12.31
C ASP A 257 3.48 -14.82 13.04
N ASP A 258 3.51 -15.00 14.36
CA ASP A 258 4.47 -14.42 15.30
C ASP A 258 5.54 -15.43 15.74
N ARG A 259 5.45 -16.68 15.27
CA ARG A 259 6.33 -17.78 15.70
C ARG A 259 7.30 -18.27 14.64
N SER A 260 7.01 -18.04 13.36
CA SER A 260 7.98 -18.31 12.30
C SER A 260 9.04 -17.22 12.24
N GLU A 261 10.24 -17.58 11.81
CA GLU A 261 11.38 -16.67 11.76
C GLU A 261 11.78 -16.36 10.32
N LEU A 262 11.98 -15.07 10.05
CA LEU A 262 12.56 -14.54 8.82
C LEU A 262 13.94 -14.01 9.15
N HIS A 263 14.95 -14.62 8.55
CA HIS A 263 16.33 -14.23 8.75
C HIS A 263 16.77 -13.32 7.62
N VAL A 264 16.92 -12.04 7.94
CA VAL A 264 17.05 -10.96 6.97
C VAL A 264 18.38 -10.24 7.10
N ARG A 265 19.06 -10.03 5.98
CA ARG A 265 20.17 -9.07 5.87
C ARG A 265 19.63 -7.73 5.38
N LEU A 266 19.73 -6.69 6.21
CA LEU A 266 19.26 -5.35 5.85
C LEU A 266 20.18 -4.67 4.84
N CYS A 267 19.58 -3.87 3.95
CA CYS A 267 20.26 -3.13 2.90
C CYS A 267 19.96 -1.64 3.01
N ASP A 268 21.00 -0.81 2.90
CA ASP A 268 20.85 0.62 2.67
C ASP A 268 20.55 0.86 1.19
N VAL A 269 19.49 1.60 0.92
CA VAL A 269 19.06 1.93 -0.44
C VAL A 269 19.37 3.40 -0.72
N ASP A 270 20.17 3.66 -1.73
CA ASP A 270 20.25 5.00 -2.33
C ASP A 270 18.97 5.24 -3.11
N GLU A 271 18.05 6.04 -2.54
CA GLU A 271 16.75 6.31 -3.16
C GLU A 271 16.87 7.00 -4.53
N ARG A 272 17.96 7.68 -4.84
CA ARG A 272 18.14 8.32 -6.14
C ARG A 272 18.42 7.29 -7.24
N THR A 273 19.25 6.29 -6.94
CA THR A 273 19.74 5.34 -7.94
C THR A 273 19.12 3.94 -7.82
N GLY A 274 18.46 3.65 -6.71
CA GLY A 274 17.96 2.32 -6.35
C GLY A 274 19.05 1.34 -5.92
N ARG A 275 20.32 1.76 -5.86
CA ARG A 275 21.42 0.87 -5.46
C ARG A 275 21.30 0.47 -4.00
N CYS A 276 21.46 -0.82 -3.76
CA CYS A 276 21.34 -1.46 -2.47
C CYS A 276 22.71 -1.92 -2.00
N HIS A 277 23.12 -1.46 -0.83
CA HIS A 277 24.34 -1.87 -0.15
C HIS A 277 23.98 -2.66 1.10
N ALA A 278 24.46 -3.89 1.18
CA ALA A 278 24.36 -4.65 2.44
C ALA A 278 25.08 -3.85 3.54
N ARG A 279 24.40 -3.65 4.68
CA ARG A 279 24.99 -2.95 5.82
C ARG A 279 26.22 -3.72 6.32
N ARG A 280 27.40 -3.09 6.27
CA ARG A 280 28.71 -3.75 6.49
C ARG A 280 28.83 -4.49 7.83
N ASN A 281 28.10 -4.03 8.84
CA ASN A 281 28.10 -4.61 10.19
C ASN A 281 26.71 -5.12 10.62
N ALA A 282 25.74 -5.19 9.73
CA ALA A 282 24.45 -5.74 10.10
C ALA A 282 24.57 -7.26 10.21
N SER A 283 24.50 -7.76 11.44
CA SER A 283 24.12 -9.14 11.67
C SER A 283 22.80 -9.42 10.96
N VAL A 284 22.60 -10.67 10.56
CA VAL A 284 21.28 -11.15 10.15
C VAL A 284 20.31 -10.84 11.28
N VAL A 285 19.25 -10.10 10.98
CA VAL A 285 18.16 -9.79 11.92
C VAL A 285 17.08 -10.85 11.78
N VAL A 286 16.47 -11.23 12.89
CA VAL A 286 15.41 -12.24 12.92
C VAL A 286 14.07 -11.54 13.15
N LEU A 287 13.15 -11.69 12.19
CA LEU A 287 11.85 -11.01 12.17
C LEU A 287 10.71 -12.03 12.13
N CYS A 288 9.53 -11.67 12.65
CA CYS A 288 8.29 -12.41 12.32
C CYS A 288 7.80 -12.08 10.89
N PRO A 289 6.98 -12.96 10.28
CA PRO A 289 6.12 -12.66 9.14
C PRO A 289 5.30 -11.38 9.25
N CYS A 290 4.97 -10.93 10.46
CA CYS A 290 4.20 -9.70 10.70
C CYS A 290 4.90 -8.40 10.27
N HIS A 291 6.21 -8.42 10.08
CA HIS A 291 6.98 -7.30 9.53
C HIS A 291 7.02 -7.28 7.99
N PHE A 292 6.62 -8.36 7.32
CA PHE A 292 6.69 -8.48 5.87
C PHE A 292 5.65 -7.60 5.16
N ILE A 293 6.11 -6.68 4.30
CA ILE A 293 5.23 -5.88 3.44
C ILE A 293 5.03 -6.61 2.11
N CYS A 294 6.09 -6.71 1.30
CA CYS A 294 6.07 -7.37 0.00
C CYS A 294 7.49 -7.77 -0.45
N ARG A 295 7.60 -8.63 -1.46
CA ARG A 295 8.85 -8.92 -2.18
C ARG A 295 9.13 -7.83 -3.21
N VAL A 296 10.40 -7.64 -3.51
CA VAL A 296 10.91 -6.73 -4.53
C VAL A 296 11.97 -7.43 -5.36
N HIS A 297 12.11 -7.04 -6.63
CA HIS A 297 13.15 -7.58 -7.49
C HIS A 297 14.46 -6.82 -7.25
N LEU A 298 15.53 -7.59 -7.02
CA LEU A 298 16.87 -7.05 -6.88
C LEU A 298 17.70 -7.51 -8.07
N GLU A 299 18.06 -6.57 -8.93
CA GLU A 299 18.94 -6.78 -10.07
C GLU A 299 20.39 -6.76 -9.61
N LYS A 300 21.22 -7.65 -10.16
CA LYS A 300 22.66 -7.67 -9.88
C LYS A 300 23.39 -6.72 -10.81
N GLU A 301 23.97 -5.66 -10.26
CA GLU A 301 24.80 -4.67 -10.97
C GLU A 301 26.28 -4.88 -10.56
N GLY A 302 26.93 -5.87 -11.17
CA GLY A 302 28.30 -6.27 -10.82
C GLY A 302 28.37 -6.91 -9.42
N ARG A 303 28.93 -6.18 -8.45
CA ARG A 303 28.98 -6.58 -7.02
C ARG A 303 27.87 -5.94 -6.17
N ALA A 304 27.17 -4.94 -6.71
CA ALA A 304 26.06 -4.29 -6.04
C ALA A 304 24.74 -4.93 -6.44
N MET A 305 23.73 -4.77 -5.60
CA MET A 305 22.34 -5.06 -5.95
C MET A 305 21.63 -3.74 -6.23
N ARG A 306 20.58 -3.76 -7.04
CA ARG A 306 19.76 -2.58 -7.35
C ARG A 306 18.29 -2.97 -7.33
N LEU A 307 17.44 -2.16 -6.71
CA LEU A 307 16.00 -2.29 -6.86
C LEU A 307 15.61 -2.00 -8.30
N ASP A 308 14.68 -2.79 -8.83
CA ASP A 308 13.99 -2.42 -10.06
C ASP A 308 13.18 -1.13 -9.88
N ALA A 309 12.74 -0.55 -11.00
CA ALA A 309 12.01 0.72 -10.99
C ALA A 309 10.72 0.64 -10.14
N GLU A 310 9.97 -0.46 -10.24
CA GLU A 310 8.74 -0.66 -9.46
C GLU A 310 9.03 -0.83 -7.97
N GLY A 311 10.06 -1.60 -7.60
CA GLY A 311 10.48 -1.77 -6.21
C GLY A 311 10.93 -0.45 -5.56
N LEU A 312 11.65 0.39 -6.30
CA LEU A 312 12.07 1.71 -5.83
C LEU A 312 10.88 2.69 -5.69
N GLU A 313 9.96 2.71 -6.67
CA GLU A 313 8.72 3.49 -6.59
C GLU A 313 7.92 3.08 -5.35
N ARG A 314 7.74 1.78 -5.13
CA ARG A 314 7.02 1.22 -3.99
C ARG A 314 7.64 1.61 -2.66
N LEU A 315 8.96 1.48 -2.52
CA LEU A 315 9.71 1.89 -1.32
C LEU A 315 9.44 3.37 -0.99
N LYS A 316 9.60 4.26 -1.96
CA LYS A 316 9.39 5.71 -1.78
C LYS A 316 7.95 6.03 -1.42
N ALA A 317 6.99 5.49 -2.16
CA ALA A 317 5.58 5.74 -1.94
C ALA A 317 5.13 5.29 -0.54
N MET A 318 5.57 4.10 -0.11
CA MET A 318 5.25 3.60 1.22
C MET A 318 5.95 4.40 2.33
N ARG A 319 7.21 4.85 2.13
CA ARG A 319 7.92 5.69 3.11
C ARG A 319 7.23 7.03 3.28
N CYS A 320 6.86 7.67 2.17
CA CYS A 320 6.08 8.90 2.17
C CYS A 320 4.76 8.71 2.93
N HIS A 321 4.05 7.62 2.66
CA HIS A 321 2.79 7.32 3.36
C HIS A 321 2.98 7.13 4.88
N LEU A 322 4.00 6.37 5.28
CA LEU A 322 4.30 6.15 6.70
C LEU A 322 4.65 7.46 7.42
N GLN A 323 5.44 8.33 6.77
CA GLN A 323 5.75 9.66 7.30
C GLN A 323 4.49 10.53 7.47
N THR A 324 3.55 10.46 6.52
CA THR A 324 2.27 11.19 6.66
C THR A 324 1.45 10.67 7.84
N LEU A 325 1.35 9.34 7.98
CA LEU A 325 0.67 8.72 9.14
C LEU A 325 1.32 9.15 10.46
N ASP A 326 2.64 9.13 10.54
CA ASP A 326 3.37 9.55 11.74
C ASP A 326 3.24 11.05 12.02
N ALA A 327 3.09 11.89 11.00
CA ALA A 327 2.80 13.31 11.17
C ALA A 327 1.39 13.54 11.73
N GLU A 328 0.37 12.87 11.18
CA GLU A 328 -1.01 12.96 11.68
C GLU A 328 -1.12 12.50 13.14
N HIS A 329 -0.47 11.38 13.49
CA HIS A 329 -0.48 10.89 14.87
C HIS A 329 0.19 11.85 15.86
N ARG A 330 1.26 12.55 15.45
CA ARG A 330 1.91 13.57 16.28
C ARG A 330 1.00 14.78 16.48
N CYS A 331 0.35 15.25 15.42
CA CYS A 331 -0.65 16.31 15.49
C CYS A 331 -1.80 15.95 16.44
N ASP A 332 -2.33 14.72 16.34
CA ASP A 332 -3.42 14.23 17.20
C ASP A 332 -3.01 14.11 18.67
N ARG A 333 -1.74 13.82 18.95
CA ARG A 333 -1.19 13.79 20.31
C ARG A 333 -0.95 15.18 20.91
N GLY A 334 -1.07 16.24 20.10
CA GLY A 334 -0.68 17.59 20.50
C GLY A 334 0.82 17.74 20.71
N GLU A 335 1.62 16.84 20.15
CA GLU A 335 3.07 16.95 20.15
C GLU A 335 3.45 18.04 19.14
N ALA A 336 4.17 19.07 19.60
CA ALA A 336 4.66 20.10 18.70
C ALA A 336 5.50 19.44 17.58
N PRO A 337 5.36 19.89 16.31
CA PRO A 337 6.17 19.34 15.23
C PRO A 337 7.63 19.45 15.63
N ALA A 338 8.32 18.30 15.68
CA ALA A 338 9.74 18.24 15.97
C ALA A 338 10.42 19.25 15.04
N GLN A 339 11.06 20.28 15.62
CA GLN A 339 11.76 21.29 14.85
C GLN A 339 12.70 20.54 13.90
N ALA A 340 12.55 20.78 12.60
CA ALA A 340 13.41 20.16 11.60
C ALA A 340 14.85 20.38 12.06
N PRO A 341 15.71 19.34 12.10
CA PRO A 341 17.06 19.47 12.60
C PRO A 341 17.69 20.68 11.91
N GLU A 342 17.96 21.72 12.70
CA GLU A 342 18.42 23.01 12.21
C GLU A 342 19.63 22.71 11.33
N ALA A 343 19.51 23.00 10.03
CA ALA A 343 20.55 22.69 9.07
C ALA A 343 21.87 23.20 9.66
N PRO A 344 22.91 22.35 9.79
CA PRO A 344 24.10 22.71 10.52
C PRO A 344 24.57 24.07 10.02
N ALA A 345 24.62 25.04 10.95
CA ALA A 345 24.96 26.42 10.63
C ALA A 345 26.19 26.39 9.72
N PRO A 346 26.18 27.11 8.58
CA PRO A 346 27.27 27.07 7.62
C PRO A 346 28.56 27.29 8.39
N ALA A 347 29.43 26.27 8.40
CA ALA A 347 30.67 26.30 9.16
C ALA A 347 31.37 27.62 8.86
N ALA A 348 31.52 28.44 9.90
CA ALA A 348 32.12 29.76 9.79
C ALA A 348 33.39 29.63 8.96
N ALA A 349 33.42 30.32 7.83
CA ALA A 349 34.51 30.26 6.86
C ALA A 349 35.83 30.42 7.62
N ALA A 350 36.68 29.39 7.54
CA ALA A 350 38.01 29.45 8.11
C ALA A 350 38.74 30.66 7.52
N PRO A 351 39.45 31.47 8.34
CA PRO A 351 40.15 32.64 7.84
C PRO A 351 41.14 32.24 6.75
N ALA A 352 41.05 32.92 5.62
CA ALA A 352 41.91 32.70 4.47
C ALA A 352 43.38 32.86 4.87
N LEU A 353 44.15 31.78 4.71
CA LEU A 353 45.60 31.85 4.78
C LEU A 353 46.11 32.69 3.57
N PRO A 354 47.07 33.61 3.77
CA PRO A 354 47.64 34.40 2.69
C PRO A 354 48.39 33.48 1.72
N GLY A 355 47.95 33.49 0.47
CA GLY A 355 48.56 32.72 -0.62
C GLY A 355 49.95 33.24 -1.00
N PRO A 356 50.88 32.37 -1.41
CA PRO A 356 52.19 32.75 -1.90
C PRO A 356 52.10 33.43 -3.27
N SER A 357 52.89 34.49 -3.42
CA SER A 357 53.06 35.32 -4.61
C SER A 357 53.44 34.52 -5.86
N LEU A 358 52.73 34.80 -6.95
CA LEU A 358 52.96 34.36 -8.32
C LEU A 358 54.39 34.71 -8.79
N GLY A 359 55.19 33.69 -9.06
CA GLY A 359 56.39 33.79 -9.88
C GLY A 359 56.05 33.54 -11.34
N SER A 360 56.18 34.59 -12.15
CA SER A 360 56.08 34.58 -13.61
C SER A 360 57.14 33.68 -14.24
N THR A 361 56.80 32.96 -15.32
CA THR A 361 57.72 32.52 -16.40
C THR A 361 56.95 31.80 -17.53
N PRO A 362 57.51 31.71 -18.76
CA PRO A 362 56.82 32.20 -19.95
C PRO A 362 56.37 31.16 -20.97
N SER A 363 55.51 31.66 -21.85
CA SER A 363 55.13 31.24 -23.19
C SER A 363 56.22 30.56 -24.06
N CYS A 364 55.97 29.33 -24.47
CA CYS A 364 56.34 28.66 -25.74
C CYS A 364 55.36 27.48 -25.88
N GLY A 365 54.75 27.13 -27.01
CA GLY A 365 54.82 27.57 -28.39
C GLY A 365 53.83 26.71 -29.21
N ASP A 366 53.54 27.19 -30.40
CA ASP A 366 52.69 26.56 -31.41
C ASP A 366 53.09 25.12 -31.76
N GLY A 367 52.07 24.32 -32.10
CA GLY A 367 52.22 22.94 -32.58
C GLY A 367 51.00 22.47 -33.36
N SER A 368 50.84 23.00 -34.57
CA SER A 368 49.93 22.50 -35.61
C SER A 368 50.14 21.02 -35.94
N GLY A 369 49.06 20.34 -36.33
CA GLY A 369 49.10 19.31 -37.36
C GLY A 369 48.52 17.96 -36.95
N GLY A 370 47.59 17.43 -37.76
CA GLY A 370 47.27 16.00 -37.73
C GLY A 370 45.85 15.63 -38.18
N GLN A 371 45.66 15.66 -39.50
CA GLN A 371 44.51 15.12 -40.24
C GLN A 371 44.54 13.58 -40.27
N THR A 372 43.40 12.98 -40.70
CA THR A 372 43.12 11.57 -41.07
C THR A 372 42.73 10.64 -39.91
N ARG A 373 41.69 9.81 -40.00
CA ARG A 373 40.94 9.27 -41.16
C ARG A 373 39.51 8.91 -40.77
#